data_AF-A0A098M7S8-F1
#
_entry.id   AF-A0A098M7S8-F1
#
_cell.length_a   1.000
_cell.length_b   1.000
_cell.length_c   1.000
_cell.angle_alpha   90.00
_cell.angle_beta   90.00
_cell.angle_gamma   90.00
#
_symmetry.space_group_name_H-M   'P 1'
#
loop_
_entity.id
_entity.type
_entity.pdbx_description
1 polymer ?
#
loop_
_entity_poly.entity_id
_entity_poly.type
_entity_poly.pdbx_seq_one_letter_code
_entity_poly.pdbx_strand_id
1 'polypeptide(L)'
;MRGTHSFLVNEETAEFSIDSETHFNPPVLNIQLGSGSIQLHADNEQLAELEYALKTYLDGIRYPETPDQQMIFVAECSAAIEEVIA
;
A
#
# COMPACT_ATOMS: atom_id res chain seq x y z
N MET A 1 -4.34 -6.54 -14.44
CA MET A 1 -5.31 -6.78 -13.35
C MET A 1 -6.05 -5.48 -13.08
N ARG A 2 -7.37 -5.43 -13.27
CA ARG A 2 -8.19 -4.32 -12.75
C ARG A 2 -8.44 -4.61 -11.27
N GLY A 3 -7.70 -3.95 -10.39
CA GLY A 3 -7.91 -4.03 -8.94
C GLY A 3 -8.48 -2.71 -8.47
N THR A 4 -9.80 -2.64 -8.29
CA THR A 4 -10.41 -1.51 -7.56
C THR A 4 -10.16 -1.73 -6.07
N HIS A 5 -9.55 -0.75 -5.42
CA HIS A 5 -9.30 -0.76 -3.98
C HIS A 5 -10.10 0.36 -3.33
N SER A 6 -10.83 0.06 -2.27
CA SER A 6 -11.60 1.04 -1.52
C SER A 6 -11.26 1.00 -0.03
N PHE A 7 -11.21 2.16 0.60
CA PHE A 7 -11.05 2.31 2.05
C PHE A 7 -11.70 3.59 2.55
N LEU A 8 -11.94 3.66 3.86
CA LEU A 8 -12.58 4.82 4.49
C LEU A 8 -11.54 5.91 4.80
N VAL A 9 -11.86 7.15 4.42
CA VAL A 9 -11.10 8.36 4.73
C VAL A 9 -12.08 9.38 5.30
N ASN A 10 -11.91 9.79 6.55
CA ASN A 10 -12.75 10.80 7.22
C ASN A 10 -14.27 10.53 7.07
N GLU A 11 -14.70 9.29 7.31
CA GLU A 11 -16.10 8.83 7.18
C GLU A 11 -16.64 8.76 5.73
N GLU A 12 -15.82 9.07 4.72
CA GLU A 12 -16.15 8.90 3.31
C GLU A 12 -15.42 7.69 2.71
N THR A 13 -16.04 7.03 1.73
CA THR A 13 -15.36 5.96 0.97
C THR A 13 -14.50 6.59 -0.11
N ALA A 14 -13.21 6.28 -0.09
CA ALA A 14 -12.27 6.57 -1.15
C ALA A 14 -12.11 5.33 -2.04
N GLU A 15 -12.31 5.47 -3.35
CA GLU A 15 -12.13 4.41 -4.33
C GLU A 15 -10.97 4.72 -5.26
N PHE A 16 -10.10 3.74 -5.46
CA PHE A 16 -8.93 3.83 -6.31
C PHE A 16 -9.03 2.78 -7.41
N SER A 17 -8.87 3.19 -8.66
CA SER A 17 -8.82 2.28 -9.79
C SER A 17 -7.81 2.74 -10.82
N ILE A 18 -7.19 1.77 -11.50
CA ILE A 18 -6.31 2.04 -12.63
C ILE A 18 -6.98 1.49 -13.88
N ASP A 19 -7.30 2.37 -14.81
CA ASP A 19 -7.65 1.98 -16.16
C ASP A 19 -6.36 1.69 -16.93
N SER A 20 -6.30 0.49 -17.52
CA SER A 20 -5.13 0.06 -18.27
C SER A 20 -4.91 0.92 -19.50
N GLU A 21 -3.65 1.00 -19.94
CA GLU A 21 -3.31 1.65 -21.20
C GLU A 21 -4.13 1.09 -22.35
N THR A 22 -4.49 1.96 -23.28
CA THR A 22 -5.13 1.59 -24.55
C THR A 22 -4.24 2.08 -25.69
N HIS A 23 -4.51 1.62 -26.91
CA HIS A 23 -3.74 2.04 -28.09
C HIS A 23 -3.67 3.57 -28.28
N PHE A 24 -4.64 4.32 -27.74
CA PHE A 24 -4.75 5.76 -27.91
C PHE A 24 -4.56 6.56 -26.63
N ASN A 25 -4.57 5.91 -25.45
CA ASN A 25 -4.51 6.60 -24.17
C ASN A 25 -3.53 5.93 -23.20
N PRO A 26 -2.73 6.72 -22.45
CA PRO A 26 -1.93 6.21 -21.35
C PRO A 26 -2.83 5.65 -20.24
N PRO A 27 -2.27 4.87 -19.30
CA PRO A 27 -3.03 4.43 -18.14
C PRO A 27 -3.51 5.62 -17.31
N VAL A 28 -4.65 5.44 -16.63
CA VAL A 28 -5.29 6.50 -15.85
C VAL A 28 -5.54 5.99 -14.44
N LEU A 29 -4.96 6.68 -13.45
CA LEU A 29 -5.28 6.48 -12.04
C LEU A 29 -6.49 7.35 -11.70
N ASN A 30 -7.59 6.71 -11.33
CA ASN A 30 -8.81 7.36 -10.86
C ASN A 30 -8.90 7.27 -9.35
N ILE A 31 -9.16 8.40 -8.70
CA ILE A 31 -9.40 8.51 -7.26
C ILE A 31 -10.76 9.18 -7.08
N GLN A 32 -11.73 8.45 -6.54
CA GLN A 32 -13.04 8.97 -6.18
C GLN A 32 -13.09 9.15 -4.66
N LEU A 33 -13.46 10.33 -4.18
CA LEU A 33 -13.67 10.60 -2.76
C LEU A 33 -14.95 11.41 -2.58
N GLY A 34 -15.97 10.79 -1.98
CA GLY A 34 -17.27 11.44 -1.79
C GLY A 34 -17.82 11.99 -3.11
N SER A 35 -18.03 13.30 -3.18
CA SER A 35 -18.51 13.98 -4.40
C SER A 35 -17.41 14.41 -5.38
N GLY A 36 -16.13 14.26 -5.03
CA GLY A 36 -14.99 14.68 -5.85
C GLY A 36 -14.27 13.52 -6.52
N SER A 37 -13.73 13.77 -7.71
CA SER A 37 -12.91 12.81 -8.46
C SER A 37 -11.63 13.46 -8.96
N ILE A 38 -10.51 12.75 -8.85
CA ILE A 38 -9.22 13.12 -9.43
C ILE A 38 -8.82 12.05 -10.42
N GLN A 39 -8.42 12.47 -11.62
CA GLN A 39 -7.85 11.59 -12.65
C GLN A 39 -6.43 12.01 -12.94
N LEU A 40 -5.50 11.08 -12.82
CA LEU A 40 -4.10 11.27 -13.17
C LEU A 40 -3.79 10.45 -14.42
N HIS A 41 -3.51 11.16 -15.51
CA HIS A 41 -2.95 10.58 -16.73
C HIS A 41 -1.44 10.54 -16.56
N ALA A 42 -0.90 9.33 -16.48
CA ALA A 42 0.53 9.11 -16.30
C ALA A 42 0.94 7.90 -17.14
N ASP A 43 2.14 7.92 -17.70
CA ASP A 43 2.70 6.71 -18.32
C ASP A 43 3.14 5.69 -17.27
N ASN A 44 3.54 4.49 -17.72
CA ASN A 44 3.93 3.41 -16.82
C ASN A 44 5.19 3.75 -15.99
N GLU A 45 6.10 4.58 -16.50
CA GLU A 45 7.31 4.98 -15.76
C GLU A 45 6.95 5.93 -14.62
N GLN A 46 6.08 6.90 -14.90
CA GLN A 46 5.55 7.84 -13.91
C GLN A 46 4.72 7.13 -12.82
N LEU A 47 3.93 6.13 -13.19
CA LEU A 47 3.20 5.30 -12.22
C LEU A 47 4.14 4.48 -11.33
N ALA A 48 5.24 3.96 -11.89
CA ALA A 48 6.27 3.25 -11.13
C ALA A 48 7.02 4.18 -10.16
N GLU A 49 7.32 5.42 -10.56
CA GLU A 49 7.90 6.43 -9.68
C GLU A 49 6.96 6.78 -8.53
N LEU A 50 5.67 6.94 -8.81
CA LEU A 50 4.65 7.19 -7.79
C LEU A 50 4.56 6.04 -6.78
N GLU A 51 4.56 4.79 -7.26
CA GLU A 51 4.60 3.60 -6.41
C GLU A 51 5.85 3.59 -5.52
N TYR A 52 7.01 3.88 -6.10
CA TYR A 52 8.28 3.92 -5.37
C TYR A 52 8.29 4.98 -4.28
N ALA A 53 7.81 6.19 -4.59
CA ALA A 53 7.71 7.30 -3.63
C ALA A 53 6.76 6.95 -2.46
N LEU A 54 5.60 6.37 -2.77
CA LEU A 54 4.63 5.93 -1.76
C LEU A 54 5.21 4.83 -0.87
N LYS A 55 5.82 3.79 -1.46
CA LYS A 55 6.48 2.72 -0.70
C LYS A 55 7.58 3.26 0.19
N THR A 56 8.45 4.11 -0.34
CA THR A 56 9.56 4.72 0.43
C THR A 56 9.03 5.51 1.62
N TYR A 57 7.98 6.32 1.43
CA TYR A 57 7.36 7.06 2.52
C TYR A 57 6.74 6.12 3.56
N LEU A 58 5.96 5.13 3.10
CA LEU A 58 5.31 4.15 3.96
C LEU A 58 6.33 3.32 4.75
N ASP A 59 7.45 2.93 4.15
CA ASP A 59 8.54 2.24 4.82
C ASP A 59 9.24 3.14 5.85
N GLY A 60 9.29 4.46 5.61
CA GLY A 60 9.82 5.44 6.57
C GLY A 60 8.90 5.71 7.77
N ILE A 61 7.58 5.50 7.63
CA ILE A 61 6.61 5.65 8.73
C ILE A 61 6.18 4.32 9.37
N ARG A 62 6.45 3.19 8.71
CA ARG A 62 6.41 1.89 9.39
C ARG A 62 7.31 2.07 10.60
N TYR A 63 6.72 1.87 11.79
CA TYR A 63 7.47 1.89 13.03
C TYR A 63 8.77 1.14 12.76
N PRO A 64 9.96 1.72 13.00
CA PRO A 64 11.10 0.86 13.23
C PRO A 64 10.59 -0.03 14.35
N GLU A 65 10.34 -1.30 14.07
CA GLU A 65 10.22 -2.27 15.15
C GLU A 65 11.48 -2.00 15.94
N THR A 66 11.32 -1.37 17.11
CA THR A 66 12.47 -1.08 17.95
C THR A 66 13.22 -2.40 18.05
N PRO A 67 14.56 -2.44 17.92
CA PRO A 67 15.29 -3.71 17.94
C PRO A 67 14.84 -4.64 19.09
N ASP A 68 14.39 -4.03 20.19
CA ASP A 68 13.74 -4.66 21.33
C ASP A 68 12.45 -5.45 20.98
N GLN A 69 11.55 -4.95 20.13
CA GLN A 69 10.32 -5.65 19.72
C GLN A 69 10.58 -6.84 18.80
N GLN A 70 11.57 -6.73 17.88
CA GLN A 70 11.99 -7.90 17.09
C GLN A 70 12.65 -8.95 17.97
N MET A 71 13.46 -8.54 18.95
CA MET A 71 14.04 -9.45 19.94
C MET A 71 12.99 -10.12 20.82
N ILE A 72 11.96 -9.39 21.26
CA ILE A 72 10.84 -9.94 22.04
C ILE A 72 10.07 -10.96 21.21
N PHE A 73 9.72 -10.64 19.95
CA PHE A 73 9.02 -11.56 19.07
C PHE A 73 9.84 -12.83 18.77
N VAL A 74 11.15 -12.70 18.55
CA VAL A 74 12.06 -13.83 18.35
C VAL A 74 12.18 -14.68 19.62
N ALA A 75 12.26 -14.05 20.80
CA ALA A 75 12.31 -14.75 22.08
C ALA A 75 11.00 -15.52 22.37
N GLU A 76 9.85 -14.90 22.10
CA GLU A 76 8.53 -15.55 22.23
C GLU A 76 8.38 -16.73 21.27
N CYS A 77 8.77 -16.57 20.01
CA CYS A 77 8.76 -17.66 19.03
C CYS A 77 9.69 -18.81 19.44
N SER A 78 10.88 -18.49 19.97
CA SER A 78 11.85 -19.50 20.43
C SER A 78 11.35 -20.26 21.65
N ALA A 79 10.77 -19.56 22.63
CA ALA A 79 10.19 -20.17 23.83
C ALA A 79 9.01 -21.09 23.50
N ALA A 80 8.12 -20.70 22.59
CA ALA A 80 7.00 -21.53 22.16
C ALA A 80 7.46 -22.82 21.43
N ILE A 81 8.59 -22.76 20.71
CA ILE A 81 9.19 -23.93 20.06
C ILE A 81 9.80 -24.86 21.12
N GLU A 82 10.49 -24.33 22.13
CA GLU A 82 11.04 -25.14 23.22
C GLU A 82 9.95 -25.83 24.05
N GLU A 83 8.83 -25.16 24.32
CA GLU A 83 7.70 -25.72 25.08
C GLU A 83 6.97 -26.86 24.32
N VAL A 84 7.04 -26.88 22.98
CA VAL A 84 6.44 -27.95 22.15
C VAL A 84 7.37 -29.16 22.00
N ILE A 85 8.69 -28.97 22.19
CA ILE A 85 9.70 -30.02 22.01
C ILE A 85 10.14 -30.66 23.35
N ALA A 86 9.87 -30.02 24.49
CA ALA A 86 10.07 -30.55 25.84
C ALA A 86 8.90 -31.43 26.33
#